data_AF-A0A139M7F7-F1
#
_entry.id   AF-A0A139M7F7-F1
#
_cell.length_a   1.000
_cell.length_b   1.000
_cell.length_c   1.000
_cell.angle_alpha   90.00
_cell.angle_beta   90.00
_cell.angle_gamma   90.00
#
_symmetry.space_group_name_H-M   'P 1'
#
loop_
_entity.id
_entity.type
_entity.pdbx_description
1 polymer ?
#
loop_
_entity_poly.entity_id
_entity_poly.type
_entity_poly.pdbx_seq_one_letter_code
_entity_poly.pdbx_strand_id
1 'polypeptide(L)' 'MSIEDIKRGFIVLLAIVAGVMIFKHWKNGAWVEILSVLGIGGIMWALFSGKDIFAMMWQFITAILKVFGIHIA' A
#
# COMPACT_ATOMS: atom_id res chain seq x y z
N MET A 1 -5.37 25.67 -8.59
CA MET A 1 -4.95 24.34 -8.09
C MET A 1 -4.97 23.40 -9.29
N SER A 2 -3.83 22.81 -9.66
CA SER A 2 -3.77 21.92 -10.81
C SER A 2 -4.28 20.51 -10.46
N ILE A 3 -4.66 19.72 -11.46
CA ILE A 3 -5.06 18.31 -11.28
C ILE A 3 -3.90 17.50 -10.67
N GLU A 4 -2.66 17.86 -10.96
CA GLU A 4 -1.48 17.22 -10.36
C GLU A 4 -1.35 17.53 -8.86
N ASP A 5 -1.64 18.77 -8.45
CA ASP A 5 -1.62 19.15 -7.02
C ASP A 5 -2.67 18.37 -6.24
N ILE A 6 -3.86 18.17 -6.82
CA ILE A 6 -4.95 17.39 -6.23
C ILE A 6 -4.54 15.91 -6.09
N LYS A 7 -3.94 15.33 -7.14
CA LYS A 7 -3.44 13.94 -7.11
C LYS A 7 -2.37 13.74 -6.04
N ARG A 8 -1.41 14.67 -5.91
CA ARG A 8 -0.37 14.62 -4.88
C ARG A 8 -0.96 14.74 -3.47
N GLY A 9 -1.89 15.68 -3.27
CA GLY A 9 -2.60 15.83 -2.00
C GLY A 9 -3.35 14.56 -1.58
N PHE A 10 -4.03 13.92 -2.54
CA PHE A 10 -4.74 12.66 -2.30
C PHE A 10 -3.80 11.51 -1.95
N ILE A 11 -2.66 11.38 -2.63
CA ILE A 11 -1.63 10.37 -2.33
C ILE A 11 -1.07 10.53 -0.90
N VAL A 12 -0.82 11.77 -0.47
CA VAL A 12 -0.33 12.07 0.89
C VAL A 12 -1.39 11.67 1.92
N LEU A 13 -2.66 12.01 1.68
CA LEU A 13 -3.78 11.63 2.53
C LEU A 13 -3.90 10.10 2.67
N LEU A 14 -3.78 9.38 1.55
CA LEU A 14 -3.76 7.91 1.53
C LEU A 14 -2.64 7.32 2.38
N ALA A 15 -1.42 7.86 2.28
CA ALA A 15 -0.28 7.38 3.05
C ALA A 15 -0.47 7.60 4.56
N ILE A 16 -1.02 8.74 4.97
CA ILE A 16 -1.32 9.04 6.38
C ILE A 16 -2.37 8.05 6.91
N VAL A 17 -3.46 7.84 6.17
CA VAL A 17 -4.54 6.93 6.56
C VAL A 17 -4.03 5.48 6.65
N ALA A 18 -3.25 5.02 5.66
CA ALA A 18 -2.65 3.70 5.68
C ALA A 18 -1.70 3.52 6.87
N GLY A 19 -0.84 4.51 7.16
CA GLY A 19 0.07 4.47 8.31
C GLY A 19 -0.65 4.36 9.64
N VAL A 20 -1.73 5.13 9.84
CA VAL A 20 -2.56 5.06 11.06
C VAL A 20 -3.22 3.69 11.20
N MET A 21 -3.78 3.15 10.11
CA MET A 21 -4.40 1.83 10.14
C MET A 21 -3.39 0.71 10.42
N ILE A 22 -2.22 0.74 9.77
CA ILE A 22 -1.13 -0.23 10.03
C ILE A 22 -0.74 -0.19 11.50
N PHE A 23 -0.53 1.00 12.08
CA PHE A 23 -0.16 1.15 13.49
C PHE A 23 -1.25 0.64 14.44
N LYS A 24 -2.53 0.89 14.11
CA LYS A 24 -3.68 0.38 14.87
C LYS A 24 -3.71 -1.15 14.85
N HIS A 25 -3.55 -1.78 13.69
CA HIS A 25 -3.60 -3.23 13.55
C HIS A 25 -2.35 -3.92 14.10
N TRP A 26 -1.19 -3.24 14.09
CA TRP A 26 0.05 -3.72 14.71
C TRP A 26 -0.13 -3.96 16.21
N LYS A 27 -0.75 -3.01 16.92
CA LYS A 27 -1.02 -3.15 18.37
C LYS A 27 -1.94 -4.33 18.70
N ASN A 28 -2.74 -4.79 17.74
CA ASN A 28 -3.67 -5.89 17.91
C ASN A 28 -3.11 -7.23 17.38
N GLY A 29 -1.88 -7.26 16.87
CA GLY A 29 -1.31 -8.46 16.22
C GLY A 29 -2.08 -8.89 14.95
N ALA A 30 -2.87 -7.99 14.37
CA ALA A 30 -3.81 -8.24 13.29
C ALA A 30 -3.11 -8.14 11.92
N TRP A 31 -2.24 -9.11 11.64
CA TRP A 31 -1.36 -9.09 10.45
C TRP A 31 -2.11 -9.16 9.12
N VAL A 32 -3.21 -9.89 9.05
CA VAL A 32 -4.05 -10.00 7.84
C VAL A 32 -4.63 -8.64 7.45
N GLU A 33 -5.02 -7.86 8.44
CA GLU A 33 -5.56 -6.52 8.28
C GLU A 33 -4.47 -5.54 7.85
N ILE A 34 -3.26 -5.64 8.40
CA ILE A 34 -2.10 -4.85 7.95
C ILE A 34 -1.82 -5.11 6.46
N LEU A 35 -1.80 -6.38 6.04
CA LEU A 35 -1.60 -6.76 4.65
C LEU A 35 -2.73 -6.22 3.76
N SER A 36 -3.96 -6.27 4.23
CA SER A 36 -5.11 -5.74 3.50
C SER A 36 -5.01 -4.21 3.31
N VAL A 37 -4.58 -3.48 4.34
CA VAL A 37 -4.34 -2.02 4.27
C VAL A 37 -3.24 -1.68 3.26
N LEU A 38 -2.13 -2.42 3.30
CA LEU A 38 -1.04 -2.21 2.34
C LEU A 38 -1.45 -2.54 0.91
N GLY A 39 -2.22 -3.61 0.70
CA GLY A 39 -2.73 -4.00 -0.62
C GLY A 39 -3.69 -2.95 -1.20
N ILE A 40 -4.69 -2.53 -0.42
CA ILE A 40 -5.67 -1.51 -0.84
C ILE A 40 -4.96 -0.16 -1.07
N GLY A 41 -4.07 0.24 -0.17
CA GLY A 41 -3.27 1.47 -0.31
C GLY A 41 -2.41 1.47 -1.57
N GLY A 42 -1.77 0.33 -1.88
CA GLY A 42 -1.01 0.14 -3.11
C GLY A 42 -1.87 0.26 -4.37
N ILE A 43 -3.01 -0.42 -4.42
CA ILE A 43 -3.96 -0.36 -5.56
C ILE A 43 -4.44 1.08 -5.78
N MET A 44 -4.83 1.78 -4.71
CA MET A 44 -5.27 3.17 -4.79
C MET A 44 -4.13 4.08 -5.29
N TRP A 45 -2.92 3.93 -4.79
CA TRP A 45 -1.79 4.72 -5.28
C TRP A 45 -1.47 4.46 -6.76
N ALA A 46 -1.55 3.21 -7.21
CA ALA A 46 -1.35 2.83 -8.62
C ALA A 46 -2.33 3.54 -9.56
N LEU A 47 -3.63 3.49 -9.21
CA LEU A 47 -4.70 4.10 -9.99
C LEU A 47 -4.51 5.62 -10.14
N PHE A 48 -4.11 6.30 -9.06
CA PHE A 48 -3.95 7.76 -9.07
C PHE A 48 -2.62 8.23 -9.68
N SER A 49 -1.57 7.40 -9.61
CA SER A 49 -0.26 7.69 -10.21
C SER A 49 -0.13 7.23 -11.66
N GLY A 50 -1.10 6.48 -12.18
CA GLY A 50 -1.05 5.90 -13.53
C GLY A 50 0.04 4.84 -13.70
N LYS A 51 0.54 4.28 -12.59
CA LYS A 51 1.55 3.23 -12.59
C LYS A 51 0.90 1.87 -12.80
N ASP A 52 1.65 0.96 -13.41
CA ASP A 52 1.20 -0.39 -13.68
C ASP A 52 0.83 -1.13 -12.38
N ILE A 53 -0.47 -1.41 -12.24
CA ILE A 53 -1.07 -2.10 -11.09
C ILE A 53 -0.49 -3.51 -10.97
N PHE A 54 -0.18 -4.18 -12.09
CA PHE A 54 0.30 -5.56 -12.07
C PHE A 54 1.72 -5.67 -11.52
N ALA A 55 2.63 -4.80 -11.99
CA ALA A 55 3.99 -4.72 -11.48
C ALA A 55 4.02 -4.42 -9.97
N MET A 56 3.08 -3.59 -9.51
CA MET A 56 2.98 -3.22 -8.10
C MET A 56 2.38 -4.33 -7.23
N MET A 57 1.36 -5.01 -7.72
CA MET A 57 0.79 -6.18 -7.05
C MET A 57 1.83 -7.30 -6.94
N TRP A 58 2.67 -7.46 -7.96
CA TRP A 58 3.82 -8.38 -7.93
C TRP A 58 4.86 -8.00 -6.87
N GLN A 59 5.22 -6.71 -6.78
CA GLN A 59 6.11 -6.19 -5.72
C GLN A 59 5.51 -6.37 -4.33
N PHE A 60 4.20 -6.21 -4.20
CA PHE A 60 3.48 -6.39 -2.95
C PHE A 60 3.49 -7.86 -2.51
N ILE A 61 3.19 -8.80 -3.41
CA ILE A 61 3.26 -10.24 -3.16
C ILE A 61 4.68 -10.65 -2.77
N THR A 62 5.70 -10.19 -3.51
CA THR A 62 7.10 -10.50 -3.17
C THR A 62 7.53 -9.90 -1.83
N ALA A 63 7.03 -8.72 -1.45
CA ALA A 63 7.28 -8.14 -0.14
C ALA A 63 6.63 -8.96 0.99
N ILE A 64 5.39 -9.41 0.81
CA ILE A 64 4.72 -10.33 1.76
C ILE A 64 5.52 -11.61 1.90
N LEU A 65 5.88 -12.24 0.79
CA LEU A 65 6.61 -13.50 0.80
C LEU A 65 7.98 -13.36 1.48
N LYS A 66 8.67 -12.22 1.31
CA LYS A 66 9.90 -11.90 2.04
C LYS A 66 9.69 -11.83 3.56
N VAL A 67 8.58 -11.30 4.04
CA VAL A 67 8.24 -11.30 5.48
C VAL A 67 8.15 -12.74 6.02
N PHE A 68 7.71 -13.69 5.18
CA PHE A 68 7.64 -15.12 5.51
C PHE A 68 8.92 -15.92 5.14
N GLY A 69 10.01 -15.25 4.78
CA GLY A 69 11.28 -15.91 4.41
C GLY A 69 11.27 -16.59 3.03
N ILE A 70 10.25 -16.35 2.21
CA ILE A 70 10.16 -16.88 0.85
C ILE A 70 10.76 -15.85 -0.11
N HIS A 71 11.83 -16.23 -0.80
CA HIS A 71 12.48 -15.41 -1.82
C HIS A 71 12.10 -15.93 -3.20
N ILE A 72 11.32 -15.13 -3.95
CA ILE A 72 11.07 -15.37 -5.38
C ILE A 72 12.10 -14.55 -6.16
N ALA A 73 12.84 -15.21 -7.05
CA ALA A 73 13.78 -14.60 -7.99
C ALA A 73 13.05 -13.96 -9.17
#